data_AF-A0AAV2PTQ0-F1
#
_entry.id   AF-A0AAV2PTQ0-F1
#
_cell.length_a   1.000
_cell.length_b   1.000
_cell.length_c   1.000
_cell.angle_alpha   90.00
_cell.angle_beta   90.00
_cell.angle_gamma   90.00
#
_symmetry.space_group_name_H-M   'P 1'
#
loop_
_entity.id
_entity.type
_entity.pdbx_description
1 polymer ?
#
loop_
_entity_poly.entity_id
_entity_poly.type
_entity_poly.pdbx_seq_one_letter_code
_entity_poly.pdbx_strand_id
1 'polypeptide(L)'
;MAAIEKQGWGRVINWKDLSEKHLREALLDVINNPRYRDVAQRQQRISRDQQFSPQDTVNYWVDYVIRHNGARHLDCPIKWMPWYKLYNVDVWSVLFLSQILTLGLIFKLLICTYKCCRRREKKKTD
;
A
#
# COMPACT_ATOMS: atom_id res chain seq x y z
N MET A 1 -10.40 3.37 7.26
CA MET A 1 -11.66 3.09 8.00
C MET A 1 -12.11 4.29 8.84
N ALA A 2 -11.23 4.95 9.61
CA ALA A 2 -11.59 6.19 10.35
C ALA A 2 -12.18 7.33 9.49
N ALA A 3 -11.82 7.38 8.20
CA ALA A 3 -12.38 8.36 7.26
C ALA A 3 -13.88 8.15 6.99
N ILE A 4 -14.38 6.90 7.02
CA ILE A 4 -15.78 6.56 6.71
C ILE A 4 -16.71 7.11 7.81
N GLU A 5 -16.34 6.90 9.07
CA GLU A 5 -17.08 7.44 10.21
C GLU A 5 -16.97 8.96 10.27
N LYS A 6 -15.77 9.51 10.06
CA LYS A 6 -15.55 10.97 10.07
C LYS A 6 -16.36 11.69 8.99
N GLN A 7 -16.48 11.09 7.80
CA GLN A 7 -17.28 11.64 6.71
C GLN A 7 -18.78 11.32 6.86
N GLY A 8 -19.18 10.53 7.85
CA GLY A 8 -20.57 10.18 8.12
C GLY A 8 -21.18 9.20 7.11
N TRP A 9 -20.35 8.40 6.43
CA TRP A 9 -20.79 7.42 5.44
C TRP A 9 -21.41 6.18 6.08
N GLY A 10 -21.00 5.86 7.31
CA GLY A 10 -21.44 4.68 8.03
C GLY A 10 -20.67 4.51 9.32
N ARG A 11 -21.00 3.44 10.06
CA ARG A 11 -20.35 3.04 11.30
C ARG A 11 -19.42 1.86 11.02
N VAL A 12 -18.19 1.92 11.55
CA VAL A 12 -17.19 0.87 11.38
C VAL A 12 -17.23 -0.03 12.61
N ILE A 13 -17.29 -1.35 12.36
CA ILE A 13 -17.23 -2.35 13.43
C ILE A 13 -15.90 -3.08 13.31
N ASN A 14 -15.15 -3.15 14.41
CA ASN A 14 -13.94 -3.95 14.45
C ASN A 14 -14.30 -5.44 14.48
N TRP A 15 -13.52 -6.26 13.78
CA TRP A 15 -13.73 -7.70 13.76
C TRP A 15 -13.70 -8.36 15.15
N LYS A 16 -12.90 -7.80 16.06
CA LYS A 16 -12.79 -8.29 17.45
C LYS A 16 -14.04 -8.00 18.28
N ASP A 17 -14.83 -7.00 17.91
CA ASP A 17 -16.02 -6.53 18.62
C ASP A 17 -17.32 -6.99 17.91
N LEU A 18 -17.20 -7.88 16.92
CA LEU A 18 -18.32 -8.35 16.12
C LEU A 18 -19.15 -9.36 16.91
N SER A 19 -20.26 -8.87 17.48
CA SER A 19 -21.29 -9.67 18.15
C SER A 19 -22.65 -9.37 17.51
N GLU A 20 -23.59 -10.31 17.56
CA GLU A 20 -24.97 -10.14 17.06
C GLU A 20 -25.61 -8.86 17.60
N LYS A 21 -25.44 -8.58 18.89
CA LYS A 21 -25.97 -7.38 19.55
C LYS A 21 -25.37 -6.10 18.97
N HIS A 22 -24.04 -6.04 18.89
CA HIS A 22 -23.32 -4.88 18.35
C HIS A 22 -23.65 -4.62 16.87
N LEU A 23 -23.77 -5.68 16.07
CA LEU A 23 -24.16 -5.56 14.67
C LEU A 23 -25.61 -5.06 14.54
N ARG A 24 -26.53 -5.59 15.34
CA ARG A 24 -27.94 -5.18 15.33
C ARG A 24 -28.09 -3.72 15.75
N GLU A 25 -27.36 -3.28 16.78
CA GLU A 25 -27.35 -1.88 17.22
C GLU A 25 -26.79 -0.94 16.14
N ALA A 26 -25.67 -1.30 15.52
CA ALA A 26 -25.08 -0.51 14.45
C ALA A 26 -26.00 -0.44 13.22
N LEU A 27 -26.67 -1.53 12.87
CA LEU A 27 -27.62 -1.58 11.76
C LEU A 27 -28.83 -0.68 12.04
N LEU A 28 -29.41 -0.77 13.25
CA LEU A 28 -30.52 0.09 13.65
C LEU A 28 -30.12 1.57 13.68
N ASP A 29 -28.91 1.90 14.11
CA ASP A 29 -28.39 3.27 14.04
C ASP A 29 -28.32 3.76 12.59
N VAL A 30 -27.76 2.97 11.68
CA VAL A 30 -27.63 3.36 10.25
C VAL A 30 -28.99 3.52 9.57
N ILE A 31 -29.97 2.67 9.88
CA ILE A 31 -31.30 2.71 9.26
C ILE A 31 -32.14 3.87 9.82
N ASN A 32 -32.10 4.10 11.13
CA ASN A 32 -32.97 5.09 11.78
C ASN A 32 -32.41 6.51 11.72
N ASN A 33 -31.09 6.68 11.56
CA ASN A 33 -30.47 7.99 11.54
C ASN A 33 -30.43 8.56 10.10
N PRO A 34 -31.19 9.63 9.80
CA PRO A 34 -31.27 10.20 8.45
C PRO A 34 -29.94 10.78 7.96
N ARG A 35 -29.00 11.09 8.87
CA ARG A 35 -27.67 11.62 8.54
C ARG A 35 -26.95 10.75 7.52
N TYR A 36 -27.01 9.44 7.66
CA TYR A 36 -26.33 8.51 6.74
C TYR A 36 -26.94 8.59 5.33
N ARG A 37 -28.27 8.72 5.24
CA ARG A 37 -28.98 8.89 3.97
C ARG A 37 -28.65 10.22 3.30
N ASP A 38 -28.63 11.30 4.06
CA ASP A 38 -28.34 12.65 3.54
C ASP A 38 -26.90 12.73 2.99
N VAL A 39 -25.95 12.16 3.73
CA VAL A 39 -24.55 12.03 3.29
C VAL A 39 -24.49 11.16 2.02
N ALA A 40 -25.14 10.00 2.00
CA ALA A 40 -25.16 9.12 0.83
C ALA A 40 -25.75 9.81 -0.41
N GLN A 41 -26.86 10.54 -0.28
CA GLN A 41 -27.45 11.30 -1.38
C GLN A 41 -26.56 12.46 -1.85
N ARG A 42 -25.91 13.17 -0.92
CA ARG A 42 -24.94 14.21 -1.26
C ARG A 42 -23.78 13.62 -2.07
N GLN A 43 -23.22 12.51 -1.61
CA GLN A 43 -22.13 11.84 -2.32
C GLN A 43 -22.59 11.30 -3.68
N GLN A 44 -23.79 10.74 -3.76
CA GLN A 44 -24.38 10.32 -5.02
C GLN A 44 -24.48 11.47 -6.02
N ARG A 45 -24.90 12.67 -5.59
CA ARG A 45 -24.94 13.86 -6.46
C ARG A 45 -23.54 14.21 -6.97
N ILE A 46 -22.55 14.28 -6.08
CA ILE A 46 -21.16 14.58 -6.44
C ILE A 46 -20.58 13.53 -7.41
N SER A 47 -20.81 12.24 -7.16
CA SER A 47 -20.32 11.18 -8.04
C SER A 47 -21.00 11.15 -9.41
N ARG A 48 -22.26 11.60 -9.50
CA ARG A 48 -22.99 11.74 -10.77
C ARG A 48 -22.67 13.05 -11.48
N ASP A 49 -22.09 14.02 -10.78
CA ASP A 49 -21.63 15.29 -11.32
C ASP A 49 -20.29 15.09 -12.04
N GLN A 50 -20.37 14.46 -13.21
CA GLN A 50 -19.25 14.25 -14.11
C GLN A 50 -19.54 14.94 -15.44
N GLN A 51 -18.48 15.45 -16.08
CA GLN A 51 -18.60 16.20 -17.34
C GLN A 51 -19.23 15.38 -18.48
N PHE A 52 -19.04 14.07 -18.48
CA PHE A 52 -19.61 13.14 -19.46
C PHE A 52 -20.45 12.08 -18.76
N SER A 53 -21.53 11.65 -19.41
CA SER A 53 -22.28 10.48 -18.96
C SER A 53 -21.36 9.25 -18.93
N PRO A 54 -21.57 8.30 -18.00
CA PRO A 54 -20.83 7.04 -18.01
C PRO A 54 -20.92 6.31 -19.37
N GLN A 55 -22.05 6.43 -20.07
CA GLN A 55 -22.24 5.83 -21.39
C GLN A 55 -21.37 6.50 -22.45
N ASP A 56 -21.35 7.83 -22.49
CA ASP A 56 -20.54 8.59 -23.45
C ASP A 56 -19.04 8.37 -23.20
N THR A 57 -18.65 8.25 -21.94
CA THR A 57 -17.27 7.95 -21.54
C THR A 57 -16.82 6.59 -22.09
N VAL A 58 -17.67 5.56 -21.94
CA VAL A 58 -17.37 4.22 -22.47
C VAL A 58 -17.27 4.25 -24.00
N ASN A 59 -18.24 4.88 -24.67
CA ASN A 59 -18.24 4.99 -26.14
C ASN A 59 -16.97 5.70 -26.64
N TYR A 60 -16.59 6.81 -25.98
CA TYR A 60 -15.37 7.54 -26.31
C TYR A 60 -14.12 6.67 -26.17
N TRP A 61 -13.96 5.94 -25.07
CA TRP A 61 -12.77 5.12 -24.85
C TRP A 61 -12.72 3.90 -25.78
N VAL A 62 -13.86 3.28 -26.08
CA VAL A 62 -13.93 2.19 -27.07
C VAL A 62 -13.48 2.69 -28.44
N ASP A 63 -14.03 3.81 -28.91
CA ASP A 63 -13.64 4.41 -30.18
C ASP A 63 -12.17 4.87 -30.17
N TYR A 64 -11.67 5.38 -29.04
CA TYR A 64 -10.28 5.73 -28.86
C TYR A 64 -9.35 4.51 -29.03
N VAL A 65 -9.69 3.38 -28.42
CA VAL A 65 -8.92 2.12 -28.54
C VAL A 65 -8.92 1.61 -29.97
N ILE A 66 -10.06 1.67 -30.66
CA ILE A 66 -10.17 1.28 -32.08
C ILE A 66 -9.31 2.19 -32.96
N ARG A 67 -9.42 3.52 -32.79
CA ARG A 67 -8.64 4.51 -33.57
C ARG A 67 -7.13 4.36 -33.40
N HIS A 68 -6.67 3.86 -32.25
CA HIS A 68 -5.24 3.68 -31.94
C HIS A 68 -4.80 2.21 -31.98
N ASN A 69 -5.50 1.36 -32.75
CA ASN A 69 -5.15 -0.05 -32.97
C ASN A 69 -4.85 -0.83 -31.67
N GLY A 70 -5.75 -0.72 -30.69
CA GLY A 70 -5.61 -1.38 -29.39
C GLY A 70 -4.93 -0.54 -28.32
N ALA A 71 -4.57 0.72 -28.60
CA ALA A 71 -4.08 1.69 -27.62
C ALA A 71 -2.97 1.14 -26.71
N ARG A 72 -1.91 0.60 -27.31
CA ARG A 72 -0.82 -0.09 -26.60
C ARG A 72 -0.07 0.77 -25.57
N HIS A 73 -0.27 2.09 -25.60
CA HIS A 73 0.23 3.06 -24.62
C HIS A 73 -0.64 3.18 -23.35
N LEU A 74 -1.91 2.77 -23.41
CA LEU A 74 -2.81 2.68 -22.24
C LEU A 74 -2.71 1.33 -21.54
N ASP A 75 -2.09 0.34 -22.18
CA ASP A 75 -1.82 -0.96 -21.57
C ASP A 75 -0.92 -0.80 -20.34
N CYS A 76 -1.25 -1.54 -19.27
CA CYS A 76 -0.40 -1.59 -18.09
C CYS A 76 1.02 -2.08 -18.47
N PRO A 77 2.08 -1.32 -18.16
CA PRO A 77 3.46 -1.69 -18.53
C PRO A 77 3.93 -2.99 -17.88
N ILE A 78 3.26 -3.42 -16.80
CA ILE A 78 3.51 -4.67 -16.08
C ILE A 78 3.30 -5.90 -16.96
N LYS A 79 2.35 -5.87 -17.91
CA LYS A 79 2.00 -7.01 -18.77
C LYS A 79 3.17 -7.50 -19.62
N TRP A 80 4.05 -6.58 -20.02
CA TRP A 80 5.20 -6.84 -20.88
C TRP A 80 6.52 -6.87 -20.10
N MET A 81 6.46 -6.68 -18.79
CA MET A 81 7.64 -6.58 -17.95
C MET A 81 8.12 -7.98 -17.52
N PRO A 82 9.40 -8.31 -17.71
CA PRO A 82 9.94 -9.58 -17.25
C PRO A 82 9.98 -9.63 -15.72
N TRP A 83 9.88 -10.85 -15.17
CA TRP A 83 9.75 -11.10 -13.74
C TRP A 83 10.82 -10.41 -12.88
N TYR A 84 12.05 -10.27 -13.38
CA TYR A 84 13.16 -9.67 -12.64
C TYR A 84 12.99 -8.16 -12.44
N LYS A 85 12.37 -7.45 -13.39
CA LYS A 85 12.01 -6.02 -13.23
C LYS A 85 10.79 -5.87 -12.34
N LEU A 86 9.80 -6.76 -12.49
CA LEU A 86 8.60 -6.77 -11.66
C LEU A 86 8.96 -6.92 -10.16
N TYR A 87 9.92 -7.79 -9.86
CA TYR A 87 10.38 -8.03 -8.49
C TYR A 87 11.50 -7.07 -8.03
N ASN A 88 11.93 -6.11 -8.86
CA ASN A 88 13.03 -5.20 -8.55
C ASN A 88 14.27 -5.92 -8.02
N VAL A 89 14.71 -6.97 -8.72
CA VAL A 89 15.85 -7.81 -8.29
C VAL A 89 17.11 -6.97 -8.04
N ASP A 90 17.34 -5.93 -8.85
CA ASP A 90 18.47 -5.00 -8.70
C ASP A 90 18.50 -4.32 -7.32
N VAL A 91 17.34 -3.83 -6.84
CA VAL A 91 17.23 -3.19 -5.53
C VAL A 91 17.56 -4.19 -4.42
N TRP A 92 17.02 -5.41 -4.51
CA TRP A 92 17.36 -6.47 -3.56
C TRP A 92 18.85 -6.81 -3.58
N SER A 93 19.47 -6.90 -4.75
CA SER A 93 20.91 -7.16 -4.90
C SER A 93 21.75 -6.10 -4.21
N VAL A 94 21.46 -4.81 -4.42
CA VAL A 94 22.18 -3.70 -3.76
C VAL A 94 21.98 -3.73 -2.24
N LEU A 95 20.76 -3.99 -1.77
CA LEU A 95 20.47 -4.10 -0.33
C LEU A 95 21.26 -5.24 0.31
N PHE A 96 21.26 -6.44 -0.27
CA PHE A 96 22.01 -7.59 0.25
C PHE A 96 23.52 -7.34 0.23
N LEU A 97 24.06 -6.78 -0.85
CA LEU A 97 25.48 -6.43 -0.94
C LEU A 97 25.88 -5.42 0.13
N SER A 98 25.09 -4.36 0.31
CA SER A 98 25.33 -3.35 1.34
C SER A 98 25.32 -3.96 2.74
N GLN A 99 24.37 -4.87 3.02
CA GLN A 99 24.25 -5.54 4.31
C GLN A 99 25.42 -6.50 4.58
N ILE A 100 25.89 -7.23 3.56
CA ILE A 100 27.05 -8.12 3.70
C ILE A 100 28.32 -7.30 3.96
N LEU A 101 28.50 -6.18 3.26
CA LEU A 101 29.65 -5.28 3.43
C LEU A 101 29.68 -4.65 4.82
N THR A 102 28.57 -4.12 5.31
CA THR A 102 28.49 -3.50 6.64
C THR A 102 28.75 -4.53 7.75
N LEU A 103 28.11 -5.71 7.69
CA LEU A 103 28.36 -6.79 8.64
C LEU A 103 29.80 -7.30 8.58
N GLY A 104 30.37 -7.44 7.38
CA GLY A 104 31.77 -7.82 7.19
C GLY A 104 32.75 -6.82 7.79
N LEU A 105 32.48 -5.51 7.63
CA LEU A 105 33.28 -4.44 8.23
C LEU A 105 33.21 -4.48 9.76
N ILE A 106 32.00 -4.59 10.33
CA ILE A 106 31.79 -4.69 11.78
C ILE A 106 32.52 -5.91 12.34
N PHE A 107 32.40 -7.08 11.70
CA PHE A 107 33.07 -8.29 12.13
C PHE A 107 34.59 -8.16 12.09
N LYS A 108 35.15 -7.54 11.03
CA LYS A 108 36.59 -7.24 10.95
C LYS A 108 37.04 -6.30 12.06
N LEU A 109 36.28 -5.24 12.34
CA LEU A 109 36.59 -4.31 13.43
C LEU A 109 36.57 -5.01 14.79
N LEU A 110 35.57 -5.85 15.07
CA LEU A 110 35.48 -6.65 16.29
C LEU A 110 36.65 -7.63 16.45
N ILE A 111 37.06 -8.30 15.37
CA ILE A 111 38.25 -9.17 15.42
C ILE A 111 39.52 -8.36 15.65
N CYS A 112 39.66 -7.21 15.00
CA CYS A 112 40.81 -6.32 15.19
C CYS A 112 40.88 -5.82 16.64
N THR A 113 39.79 -5.32 17.22
CA THR A 113 39.75 -4.89 18.62
C THR A 113 40.02 -6.05 19.57
N TYR A 114 39.42 -7.22 19.35
CA TYR A 114 39.70 -8.42 20.15
C TYR A 114 41.18 -8.84 20.11
N LYS A 115 41.79 -8.88 18.91
CA LYS A 115 43.21 -9.20 18.75
C LYS A 115 44.13 -8.14 19.38
N CYS A 116 43.78 -6.86 19.26
CA CYS A 116 44.51 -5.75 19.89
C CYS A 116 44.43 -5.82 21.42
N CYS A 117 43.25 -6.07 21.99
CA CYS A 117 43.07 -6.27 23.44
C CYS A 117 43.87 -7.48 23.94
N ARG A 118 43.80 -8.62 23.26
CA ARG A 118 44.53 -9.84 23.65
C ARG A 118 46.05 -9.69 23.53
N ARG A 119 46.56 -8.94 22.55
CA ARG A 119 47.99 -8.60 22.46
C ARG A 119 48.46 -7.70 23.60
N ARG A 120 47.58 -6.83 24.10
CA ARG A 120 47.90 -5.89 25.19
C ARG A 120 47.97 -6.58 26.55
N GLU A 121 47.11 -7.57 26.81
CA GLU A 121 47.24 -8.43 28.01
C GLU A 121 48.57 -9.19 28.02
N LYS A 122 48.96 -9.84 26.92
CA LYS A 122 50.22 -10.60 26.86
C LYS A 122 51.48 -9.77 27.13
N LYS A 123 51.50 -8.49 26.74
CA LYS A 123 52.64 -7.59 27.00
C LYS A 123 52.72 -7.07 28.45
N LYS A 124 51.68 -7.28 29.28
CA LYS A 124 51.63 -6.79 30.65
C LYS A 124 52.05 -7.85 31.67
N THR A 125 52.23 -9.10 31.22
CA THR A 125 52.57 -10.27 32.03
C THR A 125 54.01 -10.77 31.82
N ASP A 126 54.73 -10.20 30.85
CA ASP A 126 56.21 -10.25 30.72
C ASP A 126 56.80 -8.98 31.35
#